data_AF-A0A257A5D9-F1
#
_entry.id   AF-A0A257A5D9-F1
#
_cell.length_a   1.000
_cell.length_b   1.000
_cell.length_c   1.000
_cell.angle_alpha   90.00
_cell.angle_beta   90.00
_cell.angle_gamma   90.00
#
_symmetry.space_group_name_H-M   'P 1'
#
loop_
_entity.id
_entity.type
_entity.pdbx_description
1 polymer ?
#
loop_
_entity_poly.entity_id
_entity_poly.type
_entity_poly.pdbx_seq_one_letter_code
_entity_poly.pdbx_strand_id
1 'polypeptide(L)'
;MQIKIYDGAESIGGTKIYLSQENSGIFLDFGLNFNTFGLYFKEFLQMRAGRGLNDPIEMGLLPKISIYRRDLIPSDLSTRDFEKIKVDAILISHAHADHFGCVGFVDFNIPIAASPMTLAIIKALSDCGHTSVGMDAFYSSKRERKRDGRVLDTINWRKSDSIGSRPLIFTEKLEENLKEFMSMHPNKKRSFNFENYDTSTIAFNVRTYPVDHSIYGARAYVVEGEETVAYTGDIRLHGENGYLTLEFAKKARDSSILIVEGTRTSRHEHSSTSERDVKENIKKDLDEADGLVIIDFSARNFERLKSIDEISRNLRELVITEKDFYTLHALKAAGLNIISSNMRVYRPLKIKREKWIEYLEENTDIEDRYINPEEIRKDEDNFILSFSLYDMPNLLDIKPKKGTYIYSSTEALDEEQEFDFITLNNWLKRFNFETKGFRINAEGKPEFDKGYHASGHASPEDLKKIIDTIDPDIIIPVHTINSMWFTENYQERVRIVRNGESIKF
;
A
#
# COMPACT_ATOMS: atom_id res chain seq x y z
N MET A 1 13.13 9.36 -26.37
CA MET A 1 12.13 9.29 -25.27
C MET A 1 12.57 10.21 -24.12
N GLN A 2 11.67 10.70 -23.26
CA GLN A 2 12.03 11.49 -22.07
C GLN A 2 11.54 10.81 -20.78
N ILE A 3 12.40 10.80 -19.77
CA ILE A 3 12.09 10.35 -18.41
C ILE A 3 12.21 11.56 -17.49
N LYS A 4 11.15 11.88 -16.75
CA LYS A 4 11.14 12.94 -15.73
C LYS A 4 10.71 12.36 -14.40
N ILE A 5 11.48 12.61 -13.35
CA ILE A 5 11.10 12.16 -12.00
C ILE A 5 10.55 13.37 -11.26
N TYR A 6 9.26 13.36 -10.96
CA TYR A 6 8.65 14.45 -10.19
C TYR A 6 8.86 14.27 -8.69
N ASP A 7 8.94 13.02 -8.22
CA ASP A 7 9.10 12.67 -6.81
C ASP A 7 9.57 11.20 -6.68
N GLY A 8 10.16 10.85 -5.54
CA GLY A 8 10.67 9.51 -5.24
C GLY A 8 12.10 9.21 -5.68
N ALA A 9 12.86 10.14 -6.27
CA ALA A 9 14.29 9.91 -6.59
C ALA A 9 15.20 9.99 -5.36
N GLU A 10 14.82 10.80 -4.38
CA GLU A 10 15.64 11.18 -3.21
C GLU A 10 14.94 10.83 -1.89
N SER A 11 13.94 9.96 -1.94
CA SER A 11 13.16 9.49 -0.81
C SER A 11 12.81 8.02 -0.98
N ILE A 12 12.48 7.37 0.13
CA ILE A 12 11.75 6.10 0.13
C ILE A 12 10.27 6.48 0.12
N GLY A 13 9.56 6.08 -0.94
CA GLY A 13 8.17 6.42 -1.17
C GLY A 13 7.93 7.73 -1.94
N GLY A 14 6.70 7.87 -2.41
CA GLY A 14 6.22 9.05 -3.14
C GLY A 14 6.46 9.00 -4.65
N THR A 15 6.80 7.84 -5.20
CA THR A 15 7.21 7.68 -6.60
C THR A 15 6.22 8.30 -7.58
N LYS A 16 6.74 9.19 -8.43
CA LYS A 16 6.03 9.84 -9.54
C LYS A 16 6.99 9.97 -10.71
N ILE A 17 7.10 8.93 -11.54
CA ILE A 17 8.00 8.93 -12.69
C ILE A 17 7.16 9.08 -13.95
N TYR A 18 7.46 10.10 -14.75
CA TYR A 18 6.76 10.40 -15.99
C TYR A 18 7.62 10.00 -17.19
N LEU A 19 7.09 9.08 -18.00
CA LEU A 19 7.66 8.70 -19.29
C LEU A 19 6.88 9.41 -20.39
N SER A 20 7.58 10.07 -21.32
CA SER A 20 6.94 10.72 -22.46
C SER A 20 7.68 10.45 -23.77
N GLN A 21 6.90 10.34 -24.84
CA GLN A 21 7.39 10.30 -26.21
C GLN A 21 6.37 11.01 -27.11
N GLU A 22 6.87 11.78 -28.07
CA GLU A 22 6.06 12.58 -28.99
C GLU A 22 4.95 13.39 -28.29
N ASN A 23 3.70 12.98 -28.44
CA ASN A 23 2.49 13.59 -27.87
C ASN A 23 1.72 12.59 -26.97
N SER A 24 2.45 11.76 -26.23
CA SER A 24 1.94 10.78 -25.28
C SER A 24 2.77 10.80 -24.00
N GLY A 25 2.15 10.44 -22.88
CA GLY A 25 2.83 10.32 -21.61
C GLY A 25 2.12 9.38 -20.65
N ILE A 26 2.90 8.67 -19.85
CA ILE A 26 2.40 7.81 -18.79
C ILE A 26 3.13 8.11 -17.50
N PHE A 27 2.45 7.88 -16.37
CA PHE A 27 3.09 7.85 -15.08
C PHE A 27 3.34 6.39 -14.66
N LEU A 28 4.51 6.13 -14.10
CA LEU A 28 4.80 4.96 -13.29
C LEU A 28 4.63 5.40 -11.83
N ASP A 29 3.59 4.87 -11.20
CA ASP A 29 3.09 5.24 -9.88
C ASP A 29 2.69 6.72 -9.72
N PHE A 30 1.91 6.99 -8.67
CA PHE A 30 1.53 8.33 -8.26
C PHE A 30 1.24 8.38 -6.75
N GLY A 31 2.28 8.14 -5.96
CA GLY A 31 2.15 7.88 -4.53
C GLY A 31 2.33 9.08 -3.62
N LEU A 32 2.05 8.87 -2.32
CA LEU A 32 2.27 9.85 -1.26
C LEU A 32 3.70 9.76 -0.73
N ASN A 33 4.43 10.88 -0.71
CA ASN A 33 5.74 10.94 -0.07
C ASN A 33 5.58 11.08 1.45
N PHE A 34 5.72 9.96 2.18
CA PHE A 34 5.56 9.94 3.63
C PHE A 34 6.63 10.75 4.37
N ASN A 35 7.84 10.83 3.84
CA ASN A 35 8.90 11.67 4.43
C ASN A 35 8.49 13.14 4.40
N THR A 36 8.12 13.66 3.22
CA THR A 36 7.64 15.04 3.07
C THR A 36 6.37 15.28 3.87
N PHE A 37 5.44 14.31 3.90
CA PHE A 37 4.21 14.43 4.68
C PHE A 37 4.48 14.52 6.19
N GLY A 38 5.33 13.63 6.73
CA GLY A 38 5.67 13.54 8.15
C GLY A 38 6.46 14.74 8.69
N LEU A 39 7.09 15.54 7.83
CA LEU A 39 7.71 16.82 8.23
C LEU A 39 6.69 17.82 8.78
N TYR A 40 5.42 17.73 8.37
CA TYR A 40 4.43 18.77 8.63
C TYR A 40 3.11 18.25 9.19
N PHE A 41 2.76 16.99 8.92
CA PHE A 41 1.50 16.38 9.27
C PHE A 41 1.72 15.16 10.17
N LYS A 42 0.76 14.93 11.08
CA LYS A 42 0.73 13.86 12.09
C LYS A 42 -0.71 13.43 12.33
N GLU A 43 -0.94 12.41 13.17
CA GLU A 43 -2.28 11.83 13.38
C GLU A 43 -3.41 12.88 13.52
N PHE A 44 -3.25 13.86 14.42
CA PHE A 44 -4.24 14.93 14.63
C PHE A 44 -3.99 16.22 13.83
N LEU A 45 -2.90 16.29 13.07
CA LEU A 45 -2.52 17.42 12.22
C LEU A 45 -2.51 16.97 10.76
N GLN A 46 -3.67 17.03 10.11
CA GLN A 46 -3.88 16.56 8.75
C GLN A 46 -4.03 17.71 7.76
N MET A 47 -3.83 17.44 6.46
CA MET A 47 -4.17 18.38 5.39
C MET A 47 -5.64 18.82 5.48
N ARG A 48 -5.91 20.10 5.24
CA ARG A 48 -7.29 20.61 5.33
C ARG A 48 -8.06 20.16 4.09
N ALA A 49 -8.95 19.18 4.26
CA ALA A 49 -9.77 18.65 3.15
C ALA A 49 -10.52 19.76 2.39
N GLY A 50 -10.99 20.81 3.08
CA GLY A 50 -11.67 21.94 2.47
C GLY A 50 -10.79 22.86 1.62
N ARG A 51 -9.46 22.64 1.58
CA ARG A 51 -8.51 23.41 0.75
C ARG A 51 -8.13 22.71 -0.55
N GLY A 52 -8.62 21.49 -0.79
CA GLY A 52 -8.39 20.75 -2.02
C GLY A 52 -6.90 20.64 -2.36
N LEU A 53 -6.52 21.09 -3.56
CA LEU A 53 -5.13 21.03 -4.05
C LEU A 53 -4.19 22.03 -3.40
N ASN A 54 -4.68 23.07 -2.72
CA ASN A 54 -3.81 24.11 -2.17
C ASN A 54 -2.76 23.53 -1.21
N ASP A 55 -3.22 22.79 -0.19
CA ASP A 55 -2.31 22.27 0.84
C ASP A 55 -1.27 21.29 0.24
N PRO A 56 -1.63 20.25 -0.53
CA PRO A 56 -0.61 19.34 -1.07
C PRO A 56 0.32 19.99 -2.11
N ILE A 57 -0.09 21.04 -2.83
CA ILE A 57 0.79 21.80 -3.74
C ILE A 57 1.77 22.67 -2.94
N GLU A 58 1.30 23.41 -1.94
CA GLU A 58 2.15 24.29 -1.13
C GLU A 58 3.16 23.51 -0.28
N MET A 59 2.78 22.31 0.18
CA MET A 59 3.67 21.43 0.95
C MET A 59 4.60 20.57 0.09
N GLY A 60 4.55 20.71 -1.24
CA GLY A 60 5.42 19.95 -2.15
C GLY A 60 5.09 18.45 -2.26
N LEU A 61 3.90 18.02 -1.82
CA LEU A 61 3.44 16.63 -1.94
C LEU A 61 2.94 16.31 -3.36
N LEU A 62 2.50 17.34 -4.08
CA LEU A 62 2.07 17.24 -5.47
C LEU A 62 2.94 18.16 -6.35
N PRO A 63 3.44 17.67 -7.49
CA PRO A 63 4.12 18.52 -8.46
C PRO A 63 3.15 19.53 -9.09
N LYS A 64 3.63 20.70 -9.51
CA LYS A 64 2.82 21.72 -10.20
C LYS A 64 2.59 21.36 -11.68
N ILE A 65 1.67 20.42 -11.94
CA ILE A 65 1.34 19.88 -13.27
C ILE A 65 -0.16 19.95 -13.57
N SER A 66 -0.54 19.97 -14.86
CA SER A 66 -1.92 20.27 -15.30
C SER A 66 -2.94 19.12 -15.20
N ILE A 67 -2.61 18.00 -14.55
CA ILE A 67 -3.40 16.75 -14.62
C ILE A 67 -4.44 16.61 -13.51
N TYR A 68 -4.57 17.60 -12.64
CA TYR A 68 -5.41 17.49 -11.46
C TYR A 68 -6.88 17.81 -11.70
N ARG A 69 -7.71 17.27 -10.83
CA ARG A 69 -9.14 17.55 -10.74
C ARG A 69 -9.42 19.04 -10.60
N ARG A 70 -10.20 19.58 -11.54
CA ARG A 70 -10.59 21.00 -11.53
C ARG A 70 -11.48 21.37 -10.36
N ASP A 71 -12.28 20.43 -9.85
CA ASP A 71 -13.18 20.67 -8.71
C ASP A 71 -12.42 20.81 -7.38
N LEU A 72 -11.14 20.40 -7.34
CA LEU A 72 -10.26 20.55 -6.18
C LEU A 72 -9.44 21.86 -6.18
N ILE A 73 -9.67 22.77 -7.14
CA ILE A 73 -8.94 24.04 -7.25
C ILE A 73 -9.70 25.17 -6.49
N PRO A 74 -9.22 25.62 -5.31
CA PRO A 74 -9.80 26.79 -4.64
C PRO A 74 -9.50 28.08 -5.42
N SER A 75 -10.24 29.16 -5.13
CA SER A 75 -10.16 30.40 -5.93
C SER A 75 -8.82 31.12 -5.88
N ASP A 76 -8.02 30.89 -4.84
CA ASP A 76 -6.74 31.54 -4.58
C ASP A 76 -5.52 30.71 -5.03
N LEU A 77 -5.71 29.49 -5.53
CA LEU A 77 -4.65 28.70 -6.13
C LEU A 77 -4.50 29.04 -7.62
N SER A 78 -3.42 29.72 -7.98
CA SER A 78 -3.05 29.91 -9.38
C SER A 78 -2.49 28.60 -9.96
N THR A 79 -2.99 28.20 -11.12
CA THR A 79 -2.48 27.05 -11.89
C THR A 79 -1.80 27.46 -13.19
N ARG A 80 -1.52 28.76 -13.38
CA ARG A 80 -0.93 29.30 -14.61
C ARG A 80 0.52 28.86 -14.82
N ASP A 81 1.24 28.66 -13.72
CA ASP A 81 2.62 28.18 -13.65
C ASP A 81 2.72 26.65 -13.69
N PHE A 82 1.60 25.94 -13.75
CA PHE A 82 1.63 24.47 -13.81
C PHE A 82 2.12 24.02 -15.18
N GLU A 83 3.06 23.09 -15.18
CA GLU A 83 3.58 22.46 -16.38
C GLU A 83 2.43 21.71 -17.08
N LYS A 84 2.28 21.99 -18.38
CA LYS A 84 1.27 21.35 -19.21
C LYS A 84 1.83 20.05 -19.76
N ILE A 85 1.29 18.94 -19.28
CA ILE A 85 1.64 17.59 -19.75
C ILE A 85 0.38 16.85 -20.18
N LYS A 86 0.57 15.84 -21.03
CA LYS A 86 -0.49 14.92 -21.43
C LYS A 86 -0.23 13.57 -20.77
N VAL A 87 -1.26 13.00 -20.16
CA VAL A 87 -1.17 11.70 -19.50
C VAL A 87 -2.27 10.80 -20.05
N ASP A 88 -1.86 9.70 -20.65
CA ASP A 88 -2.75 8.69 -21.22
C ASP A 88 -3.15 7.65 -20.17
N ALA A 89 -2.27 7.34 -19.20
CA ALA A 89 -2.56 6.45 -18.08
C ALA A 89 -1.56 6.63 -16.91
N ILE A 90 -1.96 6.17 -15.73
CA ILE A 90 -1.07 5.97 -14.58
C ILE A 90 -0.95 4.47 -14.31
N LEU A 91 0.24 3.90 -14.44
CA LEU A 91 0.52 2.50 -14.17
C LEU A 91 0.92 2.37 -12.69
N ILE A 92 0.09 1.70 -11.90
CA ILE A 92 0.32 1.48 -10.48
C ILE A 92 0.99 0.11 -10.29
N SER A 93 2.18 0.08 -9.71
CA SER A 93 2.92 -1.17 -9.48
C SER A 93 2.24 -2.04 -8.43
N HIS A 94 1.81 -1.46 -7.30
CA HIS A 94 1.17 -2.18 -6.21
C HIS A 94 0.37 -1.25 -5.27
N ALA A 95 -0.31 -1.84 -4.28
CA ALA A 95 -1.31 -1.16 -3.45
C ALA A 95 -0.75 -0.52 -2.16
N HIS A 96 0.53 -0.15 -2.10
CA HIS A 96 1.03 0.71 -1.01
C HIS A 96 0.82 2.19 -1.33
N ALA A 97 0.51 2.98 -0.30
CA ALA A 97 0.08 4.37 -0.46
C ALA A 97 1.17 5.30 -1.00
N ASP A 98 2.43 4.92 -0.86
CA ASP A 98 3.59 5.56 -1.47
C ASP A 98 3.76 5.27 -2.97
N HIS A 99 2.85 4.47 -3.56
CA HIS A 99 2.74 4.21 -5.00
C HIS A 99 1.41 4.68 -5.61
N PHE A 100 0.31 4.78 -4.84
CA PHE A 100 -0.98 5.25 -5.37
C PHE A 100 -1.66 6.40 -4.58
N GLY A 101 -1.16 6.74 -3.39
CA GLY A 101 -1.85 7.57 -2.39
C GLY A 101 -2.10 9.02 -2.76
N CYS A 102 -1.67 9.47 -3.95
CA CYS A 102 -2.00 10.78 -4.51
C CYS A 102 -2.91 10.71 -5.74
N VAL A 103 -3.30 9.52 -6.21
CA VAL A 103 -4.12 9.34 -7.43
C VAL A 103 -5.49 10.03 -7.31
N GLY A 104 -6.08 10.13 -6.12
CA GLY A 104 -7.37 10.78 -5.90
C GLY A 104 -7.42 12.28 -6.25
N PHE A 105 -6.24 12.93 -6.35
CA PHE A 105 -6.10 14.31 -6.81
C PHE A 105 -6.08 14.46 -8.34
N VAL A 106 -5.69 13.41 -9.07
CA VAL A 106 -5.59 13.41 -10.53
C VAL A 106 -6.98 13.38 -11.15
N ASP A 107 -7.17 14.07 -12.28
CA ASP A 107 -8.40 14.05 -13.07
C ASP A 107 -8.88 12.61 -13.29
N PHE A 108 -10.16 12.35 -13.03
CA PHE A 108 -10.76 11.02 -13.10
C PHE A 108 -10.90 10.50 -14.54
N ASN A 109 -10.75 11.36 -15.55
CA ASN A 109 -10.71 10.92 -16.94
C ASN A 109 -9.40 10.23 -17.32
N ILE A 110 -8.34 10.36 -16.50
CA ILE A 110 -7.08 9.66 -16.71
C ILE A 110 -7.22 8.24 -16.14
N PRO A 111 -7.10 7.18 -16.95
CA PRO A 111 -7.22 5.81 -16.46
C PRO A 111 -6.08 5.43 -15.52
N ILE A 112 -6.37 4.52 -14.59
CA ILE A 112 -5.33 3.81 -13.84
C ILE A 112 -5.19 2.38 -14.37
N ALA A 113 -3.95 1.95 -14.55
CA ALA A 113 -3.59 0.63 -15.01
C ALA A 113 -2.89 -0.13 -13.88
N ALA A 114 -3.41 -1.30 -13.49
CA ALA A 114 -2.75 -2.16 -12.51
C ALA A 114 -3.27 -3.60 -12.58
N SER A 115 -2.70 -4.48 -11.76
CA SER A 115 -3.21 -5.84 -11.63
C SER A 115 -4.62 -5.87 -11.01
N PRO A 116 -5.47 -6.86 -11.34
CA PRO A 116 -6.75 -7.08 -10.69
C PRO A 116 -6.67 -7.08 -9.16
N MET A 117 -5.64 -7.73 -8.60
CA MET A 117 -5.43 -7.78 -7.15
C MET A 117 -5.05 -6.41 -6.57
N THR A 118 -4.17 -5.65 -7.23
CA THR A 118 -3.82 -4.29 -6.80
C THR A 118 -5.05 -3.39 -6.77
N LEU A 119 -5.87 -3.39 -7.83
CA LEU A 119 -7.09 -2.56 -7.87
C LEU A 119 -8.12 -3.01 -6.82
N ALA A 120 -8.27 -4.31 -6.59
CA ALA A 120 -9.15 -4.84 -5.55
C ALA A 120 -8.75 -4.37 -4.14
N ILE A 121 -7.44 -4.40 -3.83
CA ILE A 121 -6.92 -3.93 -2.54
C ILE A 121 -7.10 -2.42 -2.40
N ILE A 122 -6.72 -1.63 -3.41
CA ILE A 122 -6.92 -0.17 -3.37
C ILE A 122 -8.40 0.14 -3.12
N LYS A 123 -9.32 -0.58 -3.77
CA LYS A 123 -10.76 -0.36 -3.59
C LYS A 123 -11.20 -0.67 -2.17
N ALA A 124 -10.76 -1.81 -1.62
CA ALA A 124 -11.04 -2.18 -0.24
C ALA A 124 -10.56 -1.10 0.75
N LEU A 125 -9.37 -0.54 0.51
CA LEU A 125 -8.81 0.56 1.32
C LEU A 125 -9.65 1.84 1.22
N SER A 126 -10.04 2.25 0.00
CA SER A 126 -10.88 3.43 -0.22
C SER A 126 -12.26 3.28 0.44
N ASP A 127 -12.82 2.07 0.49
CA ASP A 127 -14.14 1.78 1.06
C ASP A 127 -14.15 1.72 2.59
N CYS A 128 -13.11 1.13 3.19
CA CYS A 128 -12.95 1.03 4.64
C CYS A 128 -12.37 2.29 5.29
N GLY A 129 -11.68 3.13 4.51
CA GLY A 129 -10.98 4.31 4.98
C GLY A 129 -11.90 5.49 5.29
N HIS A 130 -11.46 6.35 6.21
CA HIS A 130 -11.98 7.71 6.26
C HIS A 130 -11.39 8.48 5.07
N THR A 131 -12.26 9.04 4.22
CA THR A 131 -11.91 9.65 2.93
C THR A 131 -10.86 10.76 3.05
N SER A 132 -9.59 10.41 2.89
CA SER A 132 -8.54 11.38 2.60
C SER A 132 -8.55 11.62 1.09
N VAL A 133 -8.60 12.89 0.69
CA VAL A 133 -8.84 13.31 -0.72
C VAL A 133 -7.82 12.72 -1.71
N GLY A 134 -6.66 12.26 -1.24
CA GLY A 134 -5.63 11.59 -2.05
C GLY A 134 -5.86 10.11 -2.34
N MET A 135 -6.57 9.38 -1.47
CA MET A 135 -6.75 7.92 -1.59
C MET A 135 -8.05 7.50 -2.30
N ASP A 136 -8.90 8.46 -2.68
CA ASP A 136 -10.13 8.23 -3.44
C ASP A 136 -9.80 7.90 -4.92
N ALA A 137 -9.29 6.69 -5.19
CA ALA A 137 -8.79 6.31 -6.51
C ALA A 137 -9.89 6.11 -7.57
N PHE A 138 -11.06 5.57 -7.16
CA PHE A 138 -12.09 5.08 -8.10
C PHE A 138 -13.30 5.99 -8.23
N TYR A 139 -13.76 6.56 -7.11
CA TYR A 139 -14.93 7.42 -7.02
C TYR A 139 -14.71 8.46 -5.94
N SER A 140 -15.26 9.65 -6.18
CA SER A 140 -15.28 10.74 -5.21
C SER A 140 -16.57 11.52 -5.38
N SER A 141 -16.98 12.19 -4.30
CA SER A 141 -18.03 13.20 -4.44
C SER A 141 -17.45 14.46 -5.10
N LYS A 142 -18.27 15.14 -5.92
CA LYS A 142 -17.88 16.42 -6.52
C LYS A 142 -17.68 17.46 -5.44
N ARG A 143 -16.65 18.29 -5.57
CA ARG A 143 -16.46 19.47 -4.73
C ARG A 143 -16.97 20.72 -5.43
N GLU A 144 -17.46 21.67 -4.65
CA GLU A 144 -17.81 23.02 -5.09
C GLU A 144 -17.23 24.06 -4.14
N ARG A 145 -16.97 25.25 -4.67
CA ARG A 145 -16.59 26.42 -3.87
C ARG A 145 -17.79 26.88 -3.04
N LYS A 146 -17.56 27.18 -1.76
CA LYS A 146 -18.56 27.77 -0.86
C LYS A 146 -18.63 29.28 -1.02
N ARG A 147 -19.31 29.97 -0.08
CA ARG A 147 -19.40 31.44 -0.02
C ARG A 147 -18.03 32.09 -0.07
N ASP A 148 -17.07 31.52 0.66
CA ASP A 148 -15.65 31.83 0.47
C ASP A 148 -15.10 30.88 -0.59
N GLY A 149 -14.71 31.44 -1.75
CA GLY A 149 -14.23 30.67 -2.91
C GLY A 149 -12.95 29.86 -2.65
N ARG A 150 -12.29 30.16 -1.53
CA ARG A 150 -11.10 29.47 -1.01
C ARG A 150 -11.43 28.14 -0.34
N VAL A 151 -12.69 27.94 0.03
CA VAL A 151 -13.15 26.75 0.75
C VAL A 151 -13.99 25.89 -0.21
N LEU A 152 -13.61 24.63 -0.29
CA LEU A 152 -14.28 23.60 -1.04
C LEU A 152 -15.06 22.69 -0.10
N ASP A 153 -16.19 22.20 -0.58
CA ASP A 153 -16.98 21.21 0.14
C ASP A 153 -17.70 20.31 -0.86
N THR A 154 -18.12 19.15 -0.38
CA THR A 154 -18.87 18.18 -1.15
C THR A 154 -20.21 18.76 -1.60
N ILE A 155 -20.52 18.65 -2.89
CA ILE A 155 -21.86 18.94 -3.39
C ILE A 155 -22.85 17.98 -2.73
N ASN A 156 -24.00 18.52 -2.30
CA ASN A 156 -25.05 17.70 -1.72
C ASN A 156 -25.41 16.54 -2.66
N TRP A 157 -25.33 15.31 -2.17
CA TRP A 157 -25.61 14.08 -2.93
C TRP A 157 -27.01 14.06 -3.57
N ARG A 158 -27.98 14.82 -3.03
CA ARG A 158 -29.32 15.00 -3.63
C ARG A 158 -29.33 15.87 -4.89
N LYS A 159 -28.22 16.57 -5.16
CA LYS A 159 -28.08 17.57 -6.24
C LYS A 159 -26.97 17.23 -7.24
N SER A 160 -26.23 16.14 -7.03
CA SER A 160 -25.14 15.72 -7.91
C SER A 160 -24.99 14.21 -7.84
N ASP A 161 -24.96 13.56 -9.00
CA ASP A 161 -24.35 12.24 -9.12
C ASP A 161 -22.87 12.35 -8.69
N SER A 162 -22.27 11.26 -8.19
CA SER A 162 -20.84 11.23 -7.84
C SER A 162 -20.00 11.69 -9.02
N ILE A 163 -18.86 12.33 -8.79
CA ILE A 163 -17.88 12.42 -9.87
C ILE A 163 -17.43 11.00 -10.14
N GLY A 164 -17.71 10.58 -11.38
CA GLY A 164 -16.91 9.67 -12.19
C GLY A 164 -16.56 8.33 -11.56
N SER A 165 -16.95 7.26 -12.24
CA SER A 165 -16.13 6.06 -12.17
C SER A 165 -14.86 6.34 -12.96
N ARG A 166 -13.69 6.37 -12.31
CA ARG A 166 -12.42 6.43 -13.04
C ARG A 166 -12.36 5.24 -14.03
N PRO A 167 -11.96 5.44 -15.30
CA PRO A 167 -11.70 4.34 -16.20
C PRO A 167 -10.53 3.48 -15.70
N LEU A 168 -10.61 2.17 -15.89
CA LEU A 168 -9.65 1.22 -15.38
C LEU A 168 -9.04 0.42 -16.53
N ILE A 169 -7.75 0.13 -16.43
CA ILE A 169 -7.05 -0.80 -17.31
C ILE A 169 -6.54 -1.94 -16.43
N PHE A 170 -7.02 -3.17 -16.68
CA PHE A 170 -6.50 -4.33 -15.97
C PHE A 170 -5.33 -4.90 -16.76
N THR A 171 -4.20 -5.08 -16.10
CA THR A 171 -2.98 -5.62 -16.74
C THR A 171 -3.05 -7.13 -16.97
N GLU A 172 -4.06 -7.79 -16.41
CA GLU A 172 -4.39 -9.20 -16.64
C GLU A 172 -5.88 -9.39 -16.86
N LYS A 173 -6.26 -10.63 -17.16
CA LYS A 173 -7.66 -11.02 -17.33
C LYS A 173 -8.48 -10.66 -16.09
N LEU A 174 -9.59 -9.95 -16.32
CA LEU A 174 -10.57 -9.60 -15.31
C LEU A 174 -11.52 -10.78 -15.05
N GLU A 175 -11.62 -11.20 -13.79
CA GLU A 175 -12.62 -12.16 -13.32
C GLU A 175 -13.99 -11.48 -13.16
N GLU A 176 -15.09 -12.19 -13.45
CA GLU A 176 -16.45 -11.60 -13.41
C GLU A 176 -16.82 -11.16 -11.98
N ASN A 177 -16.43 -11.94 -10.97
CA ASN A 177 -16.65 -11.58 -9.56
C ASN A 177 -15.94 -10.26 -9.19
N LEU A 178 -14.73 -10.04 -9.73
CA LEU A 178 -14.04 -8.77 -9.50
C LEU A 178 -14.76 -7.63 -10.20
N LYS A 179 -15.24 -7.83 -11.43
CA LYS A 179 -16.01 -6.80 -12.14
C LYS A 179 -17.24 -6.35 -11.35
N GLU A 180 -17.96 -7.29 -10.75
CA GLU A 180 -19.10 -6.99 -9.87
C GLU A 180 -18.66 -6.19 -8.63
N PHE A 181 -17.62 -6.66 -7.94
CA PHE A 181 -17.06 -5.97 -6.78
C PHE A 181 -16.60 -4.54 -7.09
N MET A 182 -15.91 -4.35 -8.22
CA MET A 182 -15.40 -3.05 -8.68
C MET A 182 -16.51 -2.08 -9.08
N SER A 183 -17.66 -2.60 -9.54
CA SER A 183 -18.83 -1.80 -9.94
C SER A 183 -19.70 -1.37 -8.75
N MET A 184 -19.40 -1.82 -7.54
CA MET A 184 -20.21 -1.61 -6.35
C MET A 184 -19.65 -0.48 -5.47
N HIS A 185 -20.52 0.38 -4.97
CA HIS A 185 -20.16 1.46 -4.04
C HIS A 185 -20.88 1.23 -2.70
N PRO A 186 -20.20 0.94 -1.58
CA PRO A 186 -20.87 0.56 -0.34
C PRO A 186 -21.88 1.57 0.17
N ASN A 187 -21.59 2.87 0.06
CA ASN A 187 -22.52 3.92 0.50
C ASN A 187 -23.70 4.20 -0.45
N LYS A 188 -23.79 3.52 -1.61
CA LYS A 188 -24.86 3.74 -2.60
C LYS A 188 -25.54 2.43 -2.95
N LYS A 189 -26.87 2.43 -2.95
CA LYS A 189 -27.70 1.27 -3.35
C LYS A 189 -27.62 0.90 -4.85
N ARG A 190 -26.78 1.57 -5.64
CA ARG A 190 -26.68 1.37 -7.09
C ARG A 190 -25.24 1.08 -7.46
N SER A 191 -25.06 0.07 -8.30
CA SER A 191 -23.82 -0.15 -9.02
C SER A 191 -23.56 1.02 -9.96
N PHE A 192 -22.29 1.26 -10.24
CA PHE A 192 -21.83 2.17 -11.28
C PHE A 192 -21.06 1.38 -12.33
N ASN A 193 -21.15 1.81 -13.58
CA ASN A 193 -20.33 1.24 -14.63
C ASN A 193 -18.99 1.96 -14.63
N PHE A 194 -17.90 1.20 -14.53
CA PHE A 194 -16.58 1.69 -14.89
C PHE A 194 -16.28 1.35 -16.35
N GLU A 195 -15.57 2.23 -17.03
CA GLU A 195 -15.05 1.94 -18.36
C GLU A 195 -13.80 1.06 -18.20
N ASN A 196 -13.83 -0.12 -18.82
CA ASN A 196 -12.69 -1.03 -18.86
C ASN A 196 -11.98 -0.86 -20.21
N TYR A 197 -10.77 -0.33 -20.18
CA TYR A 197 -9.93 -0.18 -21.36
C TYR A 197 -8.88 -1.29 -21.43
N ASP A 198 -8.45 -1.58 -22.65
CA ASP A 198 -7.32 -2.46 -22.90
C ASP A 198 -6.01 -1.68 -22.78
N THR A 199 -4.93 -2.36 -22.41
CA THR A 199 -3.56 -1.82 -22.50
C THR A 199 -3.24 -1.18 -23.85
N SER A 200 -3.89 -1.60 -24.95
CA SER A 200 -3.77 -1.01 -26.28
C SER A 200 -4.22 0.45 -26.38
N THR A 201 -4.90 1.00 -25.37
CA THR A 201 -5.24 2.44 -25.33
C THR A 201 -4.07 3.31 -24.87
N ILE A 202 -3.02 2.70 -24.31
CA ILE A 202 -1.78 3.38 -23.96
C ILE A 202 -0.93 3.47 -25.24
N ALA A 203 -0.34 4.64 -25.53
CA ALA A 203 0.47 4.79 -26.75
C ALA A 203 1.84 4.10 -26.68
N PHE A 204 2.16 3.50 -25.53
CA PHE A 204 3.34 2.66 -25.31
C PHE A 204 2.91 1.20 -25.35
N ASN A 205 3.77 0.32 -25.86
CA ASN A 205 3.57 -1.10 -25.65
C ASN A 205 4.04 -1.46 -24.23
N VAL A 206 3.10 -1.81 -23.36
CA VAL A 206 3.38 -2.08 -21.95
C VAL A 206 3.25 -3.57 -21.68
N ARG A 207 4.36 -4.21 -21.29
CA ARG A 207 4.37 -5.57 -20.75
C ARG A 207 4.40 -5.51 -19.22
N THR A 208 3.61 -6.36 -18.58
CA THR A 208 3.51 -6.48 -17.11
C THR A 208 4.10 -7.81 -16.65
N TYR A 209 4.80 -7.81 -15.51
CA TYR A 209 5.34 -9.01 -14.90
C TYR A 209 5.02 -9.03 -13.41
N PRO A 210 4.49 -10.15 -12.87
CA PRO A 210 4.34 -10.29 -11.43
C PRO A 210 5.72 -10.35 -10.78
N VAL A 211 5.84 -9.73 -9.62
CA VAL A 211 7.05 -9.71 -8.79
C VAL A 211 6.70 -10.01 -7.34
N ASP A 212 7.69 -10.45 -6.58
CA ASP A 212 7.56 -10.64 -5.14
C ASP A 212 7.70 -9.30 -4.42
N HIS A 213 6.77 -9.03 -3.52
CA HIS A 213 6.78 -7.90 -2.60
C HIS A 213 5.90 -8.23 -1.39
N SER A 214 5.86 -7.38 -0.36
CA SER A 214 5.09 -7.67 0.86
C SER A 214 3.57 -7.59 0.71
N ILE A 215 3.06 -7.30 -0.48
CA ILE A 215 1.63 -7.23 -0.79
C ILE A 215 1.35 -7.95 -2.11
N TYR A 216 0.23 -8.67 -2.17
CA TYR A 216 -0.18 -9.37 -3.39
C TYR A 216 -0.53 -8.40 -4.53
N GLY A 217 -0.34 -8.87 -5.76
CA GLY A 217 -0.66 -8.12 -6.96
C GLY A 217 0.45 -7.21 -7.48
N ALA A 218 1.62 -7.17 -6.83
CA ALA A 218 2.74 -6.33 -7.23
C ALA A 218 3.24 -6.67 -8.65
N ARG A 219 3.52 -5.62 -9.42
CA ARG A 219 3.97 -5.69 -10.82
C ARG A 219 5.21 -4.84 -11.07
N ALA A 220 6.10 -5.41 -11.88
CA ALA A 220 7.08 -4.67 -12.65
C ALA A 220 6.56 -4.45 -14.08
N TYR A 221 7.01 -3.37 -14.72
CA TYR A 221 6.59 -2.98 -16.06
C TYR A 221 7.79 -2.93 -17.00
N VAL A 222 7.61 -3.40 -18.24
CA VAL A 222 8.51 -3.11 -19.35
C VAL A 222 7.74 -2.29 -20.36
N VAL A 223 8.19 -1.06 -20.58
CA VAL A 223 7.56 -0.06 -21.44
C VAL A 223 8.43 0.10 -22.68
N GLU A 224 7.88 -0.26 -23.83
CA GLU A 224 8.55 -0.13 -25.12
C GLU A 224 8.10 1.16 -25.82
N GLY A 225 9.06 2.05 -26.05
CA GLY A 225 8.92 3.26 -26.87
C GLY A 225 10.08 3.37 -27.85
N GLU A 226 10.64 4.57 -28.02
CA GLU A 226 11.93 4.75 -28.72
C GLU A 226 13.08 4.00 -28.02
N GLU A 227 13.00 3.89 -26.69
CA GLU A 227 13.86 3.07 -25.85
C GLU A 227 12.98 2.10 -25.04
N THR A 228 13.56 0.98 -24.60
CA THR A 228 12.86 0.03 -23.73
C THR A 228 13.23 0.27 -22.27
N VAL A 229 12.22 0.59 -21.45
CA VAL A 229 12.38 0.88 -20.02
C VAL A 229 11.78 -0.25 -19.19
N ALA A 230 12.59 -0.90 -18.38
CA ALA A 230 12.12 -1.73 -17.27
C ALA A 230 11.96 -0.87 -16.02
N TYR A 231 10.80 -0.95 -15.37
CA TYR A 231 10.54 -0.37 -14.05
C TYR A 231 10.16 -1.47 -13.08
N THR A 232 10.90 -1.57 -11.97
CA THR A 232 10.73 -2.67 -11.03
C THR A 232 9.47 -2.54 -10.16
N GLY A 233 9.00 -1.31 -9.90
CA GLY A 233 8.23 -1.07 -8.68
C GLY A 233 9.08 -1.42 -7.45
N ASP A 234 8.44 -1.87 -6.38
CA ASP A 234 9.12 -2.46 -5.24
C ASP A 234 9.19 -3.97 -5.37
N ILE A 235 10.36 -4.54 -5.05
CA ILE A 235 10.63 -5.96 -5.28
C ILE A 235 11.44 -6.57 -4.16
N ARG A 236 11.31 -7.88 -3.96
CA ARG A 236 12.19 -8.70 -3.12
C ARG A 236 12.48 -10.06 -3.76
N LEU A 237 13.34 -10.86 -3.13
CA LEU A 237 13.63 -12.25 -3.52
C LEU A 237 13.38 -13.29 -2.41
N HIS A 238 13.01 -12.85 -1.21
CA HIS A 238 12.94 -13.67 0.00
C HIS A 238 11.53 -13.83 0.61
N GLY A 239 10.48 -13.62 -0.19
CA GLY A 239 9.11 -14.07 0.08
C GLY A 239 8.74 -15.35 -0.68
N GLU A 240 7.48 -15.79 -0.57
CA GLU A 240 6.95 -16.98 -1.26
C GLU A 240 7.11 -16.90 -2.79
N ASN A 241 7.08 -15.68 -3.34
CA ASN A 241 7.04 -15.43 -4.78
C ASN A 241 8.38 -14.99 -5.39
N GLY A 242 9.51 -15.07 -4.66
CA GLY A 242 10.80 -14.52 -5.12
C GLY A 242 11.26 -15.01 -6.50
N TYR A 243 10.82 -16.21 -6.90
CA TYR A 243 11.06 -16.75 -8.24
C TYR A 243 10.42 -15.91 -9.36
N LEU A 244 9.28 -15.25 -9.12
CA LEU A 244 8.61 -14.38 -10.10
C LEU A 244 9.45 -13.13 -10.41
N THR A 245 10.08 -12.53 -9.39
CA THR A 245 11.03 -11.42 -9.58
C THR A 245 12.22 -11.83 -10.44
N LEU A 246 12.75 -13.06 -10.26
CA LEU A 246 13.82 -13.58 -11.12
C LEU A 246 13.35 -13.85 -12.55
N GLU A 247 12.12 -14.32 -12.75
CA GLU A 247 11.54 -14.48 -14.08
C GLU A 247 11.31 -13.13 -14.77
N PHE A 248 10.88 -12.10 -14.03
CA PHE A 248 10.85 -10.73 -14.52
C PHE A 248 12.25 -10.29 -14.98
N ALA A 249 13.28 -10.45 -14.14
CA ALA A 249 14.64 -10.04 -14.45
C ALA A 249 15.15 -10.68 -15.76
N LYS A 250 14.86 -11.97 -15.98
CA LYS A 250 15.19 -12.65 -17.25
C LYS A 250 14.44 -12.10 -18.45
N LYS A 251 13.15 -11.76 -18.30
CA LYS A 251 12.29 -11.25 -19.38
C LYS A 251 12.53 -9.78 -19.71
N ALA A 252 13.13 -9.04 -18.78
CA ALA A 252 13.51 -7.65 -18.95
C ALA A 252 14.93 -7.47 -19.54
N ARG A 253 15.64 -8.56 -19.87
CA ARG A 253 17.03 -8.52 -20.36
C ARG A 253 17.27 -7.61 -21.58
N ASP A 254 16.27 -7.43 -22.43
CA ASP A 254 16.37 -6.58 -23.63
C ASP A 254 16.10 -5.09 -23.34
N SER A 255 16.03 -4.67 -22.07
CA SER A 255 15.70 -3.29 -21.68
C SER A 255 16.96 -2.42 -21.64
N SER A 256 17.02 -1.37 -22.46
CA SER A 256 18.13 -0.41 -22.46
C SER A 256 18.24 0.35 -21.13
N ILE A 257 17.10 0.63 -20.49
CA ILE A 257 17.03 1.42 -19.26
C ILE A 257 16.32 0.63 -18.17
N LEU A 258 16.92 0.59 -16.97
CA LEU A 258 16.32 0.05 -15.77
C LEU A 258 16.09 1.17 -14.75
N ILE A 259 14.83 1.40 -14.39
CA ILE A 259 14.44 2.20 -13.24
C ILE A 259 14.17 1.25 -12.07
N VAL A 260 14.97 1.34 -11.00
CA VAL A 260 15.00 0.32 -9.95
C VAL A 260 14.94 0.95 -8.55
N GLU A 261 14.17 0.31 -7.66
CA GLU A 261 14.12 0.68 -6.25
C GLU A 261 15.46 0.43 -5.53
N GLY A 262 15.70 1.12 -4.42
CA GLY A 262 16.93 0.95 -3.65
C GLY A 262 16.72 1.08 -2.15
N THR A 263 15.54 0.75 -1.64
CA THR A 263 15.10 1.08 -0.28
C THR A 263 16.07 0.61 0.80
N ARG A 264 16.66 -0.58 0.62
CA ARG A 264 17.58 -1.19 1.60
C ARG A 264 19.04 -0.84 1.40
N THR A 265 19.41 -0.10 0.36
CA THR A 265 20.81 0.29 0.10
C THR A 265 21.36 1.27 1.15
N SER A 266 20.49 1.92 1.93
CA SER A 266 20.86 2.87 2.99
C SER A 266 21.05 2.24 4.37
N ARG A 267 20.67 0.97 4.56
CA ARG A 267 20.72 0.33 5.88
C ARG A 267 22.13 -0.17 6.19
N HIS A 268 22.65 0.15 7.38
CA HIS A 268 23.98 -0.29 7.82
C HIS A 268 24.05 -1.79 8.13
N GLU A 269 22.93 -2.41 8.50
CA GLU A 269 22.81 -3.85 8.71
C GLU A 269 21.66 -4.42 7.87
N HIS A 270 21.95 -5.49 7.14
CA HIS A 270 20.95 -6.21 6.36
C HIS A 270 20.56 -7.48 7.11
N SER A 271 19.30 -7.55 7.58
CA SER A 271 18.75 -8.84 8.01
C SER A 271 18.55 -9.73 6.79
N SER A 272 19.05 -10.97 6.86
CA SER A 272 18.79 -12.01 5.87
C SER A 272 17.51 -12.80 6.18
N THR A 273 16.68 -12.31 7.10
CA THR A 273 15.47 -12.99 7.57
C THR A 273 14.46 -13.10 6.42
N SER A 274 14.11 -14.33 6.06
CA SER A 274 13.06 -14.64 5.09
C SER A 274 11.68 -14.75 5.75
N GLU A 275 10.60 -14.70 4.97
CA GLU A 275 9.24 -14.96 5.50
C GLU A 275 9.12 -16.37 6.11
N ARG A 276 9.94 -17.32 5.65
CA ARG A 276 10.03 -18.66 6.23
C ARG A 276 10.62 -18.64 7.64
N ASP A 277 11.71 -17.90 7.85
CA ASP A 277 12.35 -17.81 9.18
C ASP A 277 11.39 -17.16 10.19
N VAL A 278 10.68 -16.11 9.76
CA VAL A 278 9.62 -15.46 10.57
C VAL A 278 8.53 -16.48 10.95
N LYS A 279 8.04 -17.27 9.98
CA LYS A 279 7.03 -18.31 10.22
C LYS A 279 7.50 -19.36 11.24
N GLU A 280 8.76 -19.80 11.15
CA GLU A 280 9.34 -20.78 12.07
C GLU A 280 9.48 -20.21 13.49
N ASN A 281 9.88 -18.95 13.64
CA ASN A 281 9.97 -18.27 14.94
C ASN A 281 8.59 -18.06 15.59
N ILE A 282 7.61 -17.55 14.84
CA ILE A 282 6.24 -17.36 15.34
C ILE A 282 5.64 -18.70 15.76
N LYS A 283 5.86 -19.77 14.98
CA LYS A 283 5.34 -21.10 15.33
C LYS A 283 5.88 -21.58 16.68
N LYS A 284 7.18 -21.40 16.93
CA LYS A 284 7.80 -21.77 18.21
C LYS A 284 7.15 -21.02 19.38
N ASP A 285 6.96 -19.71 19.23
CA ASP A 285 6.30 -18.91 20.27
C ASP A 285 4.84 -19.31 20.48
N LEU A 286 4.12 -19.69 19.41
CA LEU A 286 2.74 -20.19 19.50
C LEU A 286 2.64 -21.51 20.26
N ASP A 287 3.61 -22.42 20.06
CA ASP A 287 3.67 -23.72 20.75
C ASP A 287 3.93 -23.55 22.27
N GLU A 288 4.60 -22.46 22.67
CA GLU A 288 4.93 -22.14 24.06
C GLU A 288 3.90 -21.19 24.72
N ALA A 289 2.99 -20.59 23.95
CA ALA A 289 2.10 -19.54 24.42
C ALA A 289 0.97 -20.06 25.33
N ASP A 290 0.74 -19.34 26.43
CA ASP A 290 -0.28 -19.59 27.45
C ASP A 290 -1.18 -18.35 27.61
N GLY A 291 -2.50 -18.53 27.60
CA GLY A 291 -3.48 -17.45 27.53
C GLY A 291 -3.72 -16.93 26.11
N LEU A 292 -4.24 -15.70 25.99
CA LEU A 292 -4.56 -15.08 24.70
C LEU A 292 -3.30 -14.79 23.89
N VAL A 293 -3.30 -15.09 22.59
CA VAL A 293 -2.23 -14.65 21.70
C VAL A 293 -2.69 -13.46 20.87
N ILE A 294 -1.83 -12.46 20.74
CA ILE A 294 -1.98 -11.37 19.79
C ILE A 294 -0.76 -11.36 18.89
N ILE A 295 -0.95 -11.33 17.57
CA ILE A 295 0.14 -11.15 16.61
C ILE A 295 -0.10 -9.87 15.85
N ASP A 296 0.83 -8.93 15.97
CA ASP A 296 0.82 -7.67 15.25
C ASP A 296 1.79 -7.75 14.08
N PHE A 297 1.26 -7.65 12.86
CA PHE A 297 2.06 -7.55 11.66
C PHE A 297 1.50 -6.45 10.76
N SER A 298 2.35 -5.92 9.87
CA SER A 298 1.95 -4.87 8.93
C SER A 298 0.64 -5.23 8.26
N ALA A 299 -0.36 -4.35 8.43
CA ALA A 299 -1.62 -4.44 7.73
C ALA A 299 -1.32 -4.65 6.23
N ARG A 300 -2.02 -5.59 5.60
CA ARG A 300 -1.86 -5.98 4.18
C ARG A 300 -0.70 -6.94 3.87
N ASN A 301 0.07 -7.41 4.86
CA ASN A 301 0.94 -8.58 4.64
C ASN A 301 0.10 -9.88 4.68
N PHE A 302 -0.63 -10.12 3.59
CA PHE A 302 -1.52 -11.28 3.47
C PHE A 302 -0.76 -12.61 3.31
N GLU A 303 0.51 -12.57 2.92
CA GLU A 303 1.41 -13.73 2.97
C GLU A 303 1.68 -14.16 4.41
N ARG A 304 1.90 -13.18 5.31
CA ARG A 304 2.05 -13.42 6.75
C ARG A 304 0.75 -13.88 7.38
N LEU A 305 -0.38 -13.26 7.03
CA LEU A 305 -1.70 -13.71 7.48
C LEU A 305 -1.98 -15.18 7.09
N LYS A 306 -1.71 -15.55 5.83
CA LYS A 306 -1.82 -16.93 5.34
C LYS A 306 -0.89 -17.85 6.12
N SER A 307 0.35 -17.45 6.35
CA SER A 307 1.33 -18.24 7.12
C SER A 307 0.88 -18.47 8.56
N ILE A 308 0.33 -17.45 9.22
CA ILE A 308 -0.23 -17.52 10.57
C ILE A 308 -1.44 -18.45 10.60
N ASP A 309 -2.38 -18.33 9.67
CA ASP A 309 -3.51 -19.27 9.55
C ASP A 309 -3.03 -20.70 9.37
N GLU A 310 -2.02 -20.93 8.54
CA GLU A 310 -1.47 -22.27 8.31
C GLU A 310 -0.85 -22.89 9.56
N ILE A 311 -0.07 -22.12 10.34
CA ILE A 311 0.56 -22.63 11.56
C ILE A 311 -0.39 -22.69 12.75
N SER A 312 -1.47 -21.90 12.75
CA SER A 312 -2.48 -21.92 13.81
C SER A 312 -3.50 -23.04 13.64
N ARG A 313 -3.60 -23.65 12.45
CA ARG A 313 -4.51 -24.78 12.18
C ARG A 313 -4.33 -25.89 13.22
N ASN A 314 -5.42 -26.24 13.90
CA ASN A 314 -5.51 -27.22 14.98
C ASN A 314 -4.88 -26.78 16.32
N LEU A 315 -4.34 -25.56 16.42
CA LEU A 315 -3.88 -24.98 17.67
C LEU A 315 -4.89 -23.97 18.20
N ARG A 316 -5.21 -22.95 17.39
CA ARG A 316 -6.02 -21.79 17.78
C ARG A 316 -6.79 -21.25 16.57
N GLU A 317 -7.99 -20.71 16.80
CA GLU A 317 -8.75 -19.97 15.79
C GLU A 317 -8.14 -18.58 15.59
N LEU A 318 -7.96 -18.19 14.32
CA LEU A 318 -7.41 -16.89 13.96
C LEU A 318 -8.53 -15.87 13.87
N VAL A 319 -8.46 -14.80 14.65
CA VAL A 319 -9.43 -13.71 14.67
C VAL A 319 -8.84 -12.48 13.99
N ILE A 320 -9.48 -12.05 12.90
CA ILE A 320 -9.09 -10.86 12.13
C ILE A 320 -10.09 -9.71 12.31
N THR A 321 -9.73 -8.52 11.82
CA THR A 321 -10.64 -7.37 11.86
C THR A 321 -11.66 -7.41 10.71
N GLU A 322 -12.75 -6.63 10.83
CA GLU A 322 -13.71 -6.43 9.73
C GLU A 322 -13.04 -5.89 8.45
N LYS A 323 -12.01 -5.03 8.60
CA LYS A 323 -11.27 -4.44 7.47
C LYS A 323 -10.40 -5.48 6.77
N ASP A 324 -9.75 -6.36 7.54
CA ASP A 324 -8.99 -7.47 6.97
C ASP A 324 -9.92 -8.39 6.19
N PHE A 325 -11.07 -8.76 6.77
CA PHE A 325 -12.06 -9.60 6.09
C PHE A 325 -12.59 -8.95 4.81
N TYR A 326 -12.82 -7.63 4.80
CA TYR A 326 -13.21 -6.92 3.58
C TYR A 326 -12.15 -7.01 2.48
N THR A 327 -10.87 -6.85 2.86
CA THR A 327 -9.77 -6.95 1.91
C THR A 327 -9.59 -8.38 1.40
N LEU A 328 -9.77 -9.39 2.25
CA LEU A 328 -9.77 -10.79 1.85
C LEU A 328 -10.93 -11.12 0.89
N HIS A 329 -12.11 -10.53 1.12
CA HIS A 329 -13.23 -10.65 0.19
C HIS A 329 -12.90 -10.03 -1.17
N ALA A 330 -12.24 -8.86 -1.20
CA ALA A 330 -11.76 -8.24 -2.43
C ALA A 330 -10.73 -9.11 -3.17
N LEU A 331 -9.77 -9.71 -2.44
CA LEU A 331 -8.80 -10.65 -3.00
C LEU A 331 -9.47 -11.90 -3.57
N LYS A 332 -10.48 -12.45 -2.88
CA LYS A 332 -11.29 -13.57 -3.36
C LYS A 332 -12.01 -13.22 -4.66
N ALA A 333 -12.56 -12.00 -4.77
CA ALA A 333 -13.17 -11.51 -6.01
C ALA A 333 -12.15 -11.43 -7.16
N ALA A 334 -10.90 -11.08 -6.86
CA ALA A 334 -9.77 -11.08 -7.79
C ALA A 334 -9.13 -12.47 -8.03
N GLY A 335 -9.74 -13.56 -7.55
CA GLY A 335 -9.31 -14.94 -7.81
C GLY A 335 -8.38 -15.57 -6.76
N LEU A 336 -8.04 -14.86 -5.68
CA LEU A 336 -7.21 -15.38 -4.60
C LEU A 336 -8.05 -15.61 -3.33
N ASN A 337 -8.49 -16.84 -3.10
CA ASN A 337 -9.21 -17.20 -1.89
C ASN A 337 -8.28 -17.75 -0.80
N ILE A 338 -7.95 -16.92 0.19
CA ILE A 338 -7.19 -17.32 1.39
C ILE A 338 -8.04 -17.31 2.67
N ILE A 339 -9.36 -17.11 2.56
CA ILE A 339 -10.28 -17.18 3.70
C ILE A 339 -10.44 -18.65 4.08
N SER A 340 -9.93 -19.03 5.25
CA SER A 340 -10.03 -20.39 5.78
C SER A 340 -11.30 -20.56 6.63
N SER A 341 -11.68 -21.81 6.93
CA SER A 341 -12.75 -22.09 7.90
C SER A 341 -12.33 -21.82 9.34
N ASN A 342 -11.03 -21.71 9.63
CA ASN A 342 -10.46 -21.42 10.96
C ASN A 342 -10.42 -19.91 11.27
N MET A 343 -10.75 -19.07 10.29
CA MET A 343 -10.77 -17.61 10.46
C MET A 343 -12.12 -17.12 10.99
N ARG A 344 -12.07 -16.46 12.14
CA ARG A 344 -13.17 -15.72 12.78
C ARG A 344 -12.96 -14.21 12.58
N VAL A 345 -14.02 -13.42 12.75
CA VAL A 345 -13.96 -11.96 12.65
C VAL A 345 -14.34 -11.34 14.00
N TYR A 346 -13.48 -10.49 14.53
CA TYR A 346 -13.79 -9.77 15.77
C TYR A 346 -14.97 -8.82 15.55
N ARG A 347 -15.98 -8.88 16.41
CA ARG A 347 -17.14 -7.97 16.35
C ARG A 347 -16.95 -6.77 17.28
N PRO A 348 -16.54 -5.59 16.77
CA PRO A 348 -16.32 -4.41 17.62
C PRO A 348 -17.64 -3.79 18.12
N LEU A 349 -17.61 -3.25 19.34
CA LEU A 349 -18.74 -2.53 19.93
C LEU A 349 -18.80 -1.09 19.41
N LYS A 350 -19.47 -0.88 18.28
CA LYS A 350 -19.61 0.43 17.62
C LYS A 350 -21.01 1.04 17.80
N ILE A 351 -21.07 2.36 17.97
CA ILE A 351 -22.34 3.14 18.00
C ILE A 351 -23.01 3.17 16.62
N LYS A 352 -22.20 3.31 15.56
CA LYS A 352 -22.68 3.40 14.18
C LYS A 352 -21.99 2.33 13.34
N ARG A 353 -22.79 1.61 12.54
CA ARG A 353 -22.28 0.71 11.51
C ARG A 353 -21.99 1.47 10.22
N GLU A 354 -20.82 1.22 9.65
CA GLU A 354 -20.44 1.71 8.34
C GLU A 354 -21.13 0.91 7.23
N LYS A 355 -21.39 1.54 6.08
CA LYS A 355 -22.13 0.88 4.97
C LYS A 355 -21.37 -0.27 4.30
N TRP A 356 -20.04 -0.26 4.36
CA TRP A 356 -19.23 -1.37 3.85
C TRP A 356 -19.33 -2.63 4.72
N ILE A 357 -19.68 -2.49 6.01
CA ILE A 357 -20.01 -3.62 6.88
C ILE A 357 -21.36 -4.22 6.49
N GLU A 358 -22.39 -3.40 6.29
CA GLU A 358 -23.70 -3.87 5.81
C GLU A 358 -23.55 -4.63 4.48
N TYR A 359 -22.72 -4.12 3.56
CA TYR A 359 -22.40 -4.83 2.32
C TYR A 359 -21.76 -6.19 2.56
N LEU A 360 -20.81 -6.30 3.49
CA LEU A 360 -20.22 -7.60 3.84
C LEU A 360 -21.26 -8.57 4.39
N GLU A 361 -22.11 -8.12 5.30
CA GLU A 361 -23.18 -8.93 5.90
C GLU A 361 -24.16 -9.46 4.84
N GLU A 362 -24.44 -8.68 3.79
CA GLU A 362 -25.33 -9.07 2.69
C GLU A 362 -24.68 -9.99 1.65
N ASN A 363 -23.35 -9.91 1.46
CA ASN A 363 -22.66 -10.55 0.32
C ASN A 363 -21.64 -11.63 0.75
N THR A 364 -21.52 -11.90 2.04
CA THR A 364 -20.55 -12.86 2.58
C THR A 364 -21.11 -13.66 3.76
N ASP A 365 -20.33 -14.62 4.23
CA ASP A 365 -20.58 -15.42 5.44
C ASP A 365 -20.04 -14.76 6.73
N ILE A 366 -19.84 -13.44 6.74
CA ILE A 366 -19.25 -12.74 7.89
C ILE A 366 -20.08 -12.92 9.19
N GLU A 367 -21.41 -12.94 9.11
CA GLU A 367 -22.26 -13.10 10.31
C GLU A 367 -22.02 -14.44 11.02
N ASP A 368 -21.74 -15.52 10.27
CA ASP A 368 -21.43 -16.84 10.82
C ASP A 368 -20.01 -16.92 11.42
N ARG A 369 -19.15 -15.95 11.08
CA ARG A 369 -17.75 -15.87 11.50
C ARG A 369 -17.51 -14.93 12.66
N TYR A 370 -18.48 -14.08 13.00
CA TYR A 370 -18.30 -13.14 14.10
C TYR A 370 -18.01 -13.86 15.43
N ILE A 371 -17.13 -13.25 16.21
CA ILE A 371 -16.87 -13.64 17.59
C ILE A 371 -16.92 -12.40 18.48
N ASN A 372 -17.61 -12.52 19.60
CA ASN A 372 -17.78 -11.42 20.55
C ASN A 372 -16.68 -11.41 21.63
N PRO A 373 -16.41 -10.26 22.27
CA PRO A 373 -15.39 -10.15 23.31
C PRO A 373 -15.57 -11.13 24.47
N GLU A 374 -16.82 -11.43 24.85
CA GLU A 374 -17.13 -12.37 25.94
C GLU A 374 -16.81 -13.83 25.59
N GLU A 375 -16.90 -14.20 24.31
CA GLU A 375 -16.54 -15.53 23.84
C GLU A 375 -15.03 -15.73 23.91
N ILE A 376 -14.27 -14.74 23.41
CA ILE A 376 -12.81 -14.73 23.51
C ILE A 376 -12.37 -14.80 24.98
N ARG A 377 -12.99 -14.02 25.88
CA ARG A 377 -12.65 -14.03 27.32
C ARG A 377 -12.84 -15.40 27.99
N LYS A 378 -13.88 -16.13 27.59
CA LYS A 378 -14.22 -17.42 28.20
C LYS A 378 -13.23 -18.52 27.84
N ASP A 379 -12.56 -18.37 26.70
CA ASP A 379 -11.75 -19.42 26.07
C ASP A 379 -10.49 -18.83 25.41
N GLU A 380 -9.78 -17.99 26.18
CA GLU A 380 -8.68 -17.16 25.69
C GLU A 380 -7.51 -17.97 25.09
N ASP A 381 -7.34 -19.22 25.52
CA ASP A 381 -6.34 -20.16 25.02
C ASP A 381 -6.61 -20.66 23.59
N ASN A 382 -7.84 -20.51 23.08
CA ASN A 382 -8.20 -20.99 21.75
C ASN A 382 -8.10 -19.92 20.65
N PHE A 383 -7.69 -18.69 20.97
CA PHE A 383 -7.68 -17.59 20.00
C PHE A 383 -6.31 -16.97 19.78
N ILE A 384 -6.08 -16.57 18.53
CA ILE A 384 -5.02 -15.64 18.11
C ILE A 384 -5.71 -14.41 17.52
N LEU A 385 -5.42 -13.21 18.03
CA LEU A 385 -5.95 -11.96 17.46
C LEU A 385 -4.91 -11.30 16.57
N SER A 386 -5.30 -10.95 15.35
CA SER A 386 -4.51 -10.11 14.44
C SER A 386 -4.78 -8.64 14.74
N PHE A 387 -4.25 -8.15 15.87
CA PHE A 387 -4.48 -6.80 16.38
C PHE A 387 -3.21 -5.95 16.36
N SER A 388 -3.39 -4.68 16.00
CA SER A 388 -2.36 -3.64 16.08
C SER A 388 -2.51 -2.78 17.33
N LEU A 389 -1.61 -1.82 17.54
CA LEU A 389 -1.76 -0.78 18.57
C LEU A 389 -3.16 -0.14 18.56
N TYR A 390 -3.73 0.13 17.38
CA TYR A 390 -5.04 0.77 17.24
C TYR A 390 -6.21 -0.10 17.71
N ASP A 391 -5.99 -1.40 17.85
CA ASP A 391 -6.99 -2.36 18.31
C ASP A 391 -6.90 -2.64 19.82
N MET A 392 -5.86 -2.14 20.50
CA MET A 392 -5.66 -2.32 21.95
C MET A 392 -6.85 -1.88 22.81
N PRO A 393 -7.63 -0.82 22.47
CA PRO A 393 -8.84 -0.48 23.21
C PRO A 393 -9.86 -1.63 23.31
N ASN A 394 -9.91 -2.55 22.33
CA ASN A 394 -10.78 -3.72 22.37
C ASN A 394 -10.45 -4.67 23.54
N LEU A 395 -9.22 -4.63 24.09
CA LEU A 395 -8.86 -5.41 25.28
C LEU A 395 -9.63 -4.98 26.53
N LEU A 396 -10.19 -3.76 26.56
CA LEU A 396 -11.09 -3.33 27.64
C LEU A 396 -12.40 -4.12 27.64
N ASP A 397 -12.84 -4.59 26.48
CA ASP A 397 -14.02 -5.42 26.31
C ASP A 397 -13.67 -6.90 26.44
N ILE A 398 -12.52 -7.35 25.92
CA ILE A 398 -12.10 -8.76 26.02
C ILE A 398 -11.66 -9.09 27.46
N LYS A 399 -10.93 -8.20 28.13
CA LYS A 399 -10.37 -8.38 29.49
C LYS A 399 -9.61 -9.72 29.66
N PRO A 400 -8.58 -9.98 28.85
CA PRO A 400 -7.78 -11.20 29.00
C PRO A 400 -7.06 -11.22 30.35
N LYS A 401 -6.79 -12.42 30.88
CA LYS A 401 -6.08 -12.56 32.17
C LYS A 401 -4.57 -12.37 32.01
N LYS A 402 -4.05 -12.90 30.91
CA LYS A 402 -2.64 -12.89 30.47
C LYS A 402 -2.59 -13.26 28.99
N GLY A 403 -1.42 -13.11 28.39
CA GLY A 403 -1.23 -13.56 27.01
C GLY A 403 0.18 -13.41 26.51
N THR A 404 0.36 -13.69 25.22
CA THR A 404 1.60 -13.45 24.47
C THR A 404 1.32 -12.50 23.32
N TYR A 405 2.10 -11.44 23.21
CA TYR A 405 2.03 -10.48 22.12
C TYR A 405 3.28 -10.61 21.26
N ILE A 406 3.11 -10.97 19.99
CA ILE A 406 4.18 -11.20 19.04
C ILE A 406 4.19 -10.05 18.03
N TYR A 407 5.24 -9.23 18.07
CA TYR A 407 5.44 -8.17 17.09
C TYR A 407 6.22 -8.68 15.88
N SER A 408 5.60 -8.61 14.70
CA SER A 408 6.15 -9.07 13.43
C SER A 408 5.92 -8.02 12.34
N SER A 409 6.47 -6.83 12.54
CA SER A 409 6.43 -5.73 11.57
C SER A 409 7.74 -4.94 11.57
N THR A 410 7.81 -3.85 10.81
CA THR A 410 9.01 -3.01 10.67
C THR A 410 9.35 -2.32 11.98
N GLU A 411 10.65 -2.10 12.23
CA GLU A 411 11.14 -1.33 13.38
C GLU A 411 10.62 0.12 13.38
N ALA A 412 10.67 0.77 14.54
CA ALA A 412 10.42 2.21 14.64
C ALA A 412 11.47 2.99 13.84
N LEU A 413 11.01 3.83 12.90
CA LEU A 413 11.82 4.64 12.00
C LEU A 413 12.01 6.08 12.49
N ASP A 414 11.19 6.52 13.45
CA ASP A 414 11.22 7.86 14.01
C ASP A 414 10.79 7.88 15.50
N GLU A 415 10.99 9.04 16.16
CA GLU A 415 10.67 9.23 17.58
C GLU A 415 9.17 9.06 17.90
N GLU A 416 8.28 9.37 16.97
CA GLU A 416 6.83 9.23 17.19
C GLU A 416 6.45 7.75 17.26
N GLN A 417 6.99 6.96 16.35
CA GLN A 417 6.86 5.50 16.40
C GLN A 417 7.50 4.94 17.69
N GLU A 418 8.63 5.49 18.18
CA GLU A 418 9.17 5.09 19.49
C GLU A 418 8.14 5.31 20.62
N PHE A 419 7.41 6.44 20.63
CA PHE A 419 6.33 6.71 21.59
C PHE A 419 5.12 5.76 21.44
N ASP A 420 4.79 5.36 20.22
CA ASP A 420 3.75 4.37 19.96
C ASP A 420 4.10 3.02 20.62
N PHE A 421 5.37 2.58 20.56
CA PHE A 421 5.82 1.36 21.25
C PHE A 421 5.79 1.49 22.77
N ILE A 422 6.07 2.68 23.32
CA ILE A 422 5.91 2.94 24.75
C ILE A 422 4.43 2.79 25.14
N THR A 423 3.53 3.37 24.35
CA THR A 423 2.08 3.27 24.56
C THR A 423 1.61 1.82 24.46
N LEU A 424 2.05 1.09 23.43
CA LEU A 424 1.79 -0.34 23.25
C LEU A 424 2.26 -1.14 24.47
N ASN A 425 3.51 -0.97 24.90
CA ASN A 425 4.06 -1.67 26.07
C ASN A 425 3.26 -1.40 27.35
N ASN A 426 2.70 -0.19 27.53
CA ASN A 426 1.82 0.11 28.66
C ASN A 426 0.50 -0.70 28.59
N TRP A 427 -0.10 -0.83 27.41
CA TRP A 427 -1.26 -1.71 27.20
C TRP A 427 -0.93 -3.18 27.51
N LEU A 428 0.18 -3.68 26.98
CA LEU A 428 0.61 -5.06 27.16
C LEU A 428 0.86 -5.39 28.64
N LYS A 429 1.56 -4.51 29.36
CA LYS A 429 1.76 -4.64 30.82
C LYS A 429 0.44 -4.59 31.60
N ARG A 430 -0.51 -3.74 31.20
CA ARG A 430 -1.80 -3.59 31.88
C ARG A 430 -2.62 -4.87 31.87
N PHE A 431 -2.45 -5.70 30.84
CA PHE A 431 -3.15 -6.98 30.61
C PHE A 431 -2.25 -8.21 30.75
N ASN A 432 -1.08 -8.07 31.37
CA ASN A 432 -0.14 -9.17 31.64
C ASN A 432 0.28 -9.95 30.39
N PHE A 433 0.59 -9.25 29.29
CA PHE A 433 1.16 -9.86 28.10
C PHE A 433 2.68 -9.99 28.20
N GLU A 434 3.20 -11.17 27.85
CA GLU A 434 4.60 -11.34 27.49
C GLU A 434 4.84 -10.82 26.06
N THR A 435 5.95 -10.13 25.84
CA THR A 435 6.28 -9.52 24.54
C THR A 435 7.36 -10.33 23.81
N LYS A 436 7.09 -10.68 22.55
CA LYS A 436 8.05 -11.26 21.61
C LYS A 436 8.23 -10.33 20.41
N GLY A 437 9.41 -10.37 19.76
CA GLY A 437 9.73 -9.53 18.60
C GLY A 437 10.17 -8.10 18.92
N PHE A 438 9.85 -7.57 20.09
CA PHE A 438 10.43 -6.31 20.59
C PHE A 438 10.47 -6.26 22.12
N ARG A 439 11.23 -5.31 22.66
CA ARG A 439 11.25 -4.96 24.10
C ARG A 439 11.52 -3.47 24.28
N ILE A 440 11.13 -2.92 25.43
CA ILE A 440 11.57 -1.57 25.85
C ILE A 440 12.81 -1.72 26.74
N ASN A 441 13.92 -1.09 26.34
CA ASN A 441 15.19 -1.15 27.06
C ASN A 441 15.21 -0.24 28.30
N ALA A 442 16.33 -0.24 29.03
CA ALA A 442 16.48 0.54 30.26
C ALA A 442 16.39 2.06 30.06
N GLU A 443 16.62 2.54 28.84
CA GLU A 443 16.53 3.95 28.45
C GLU A 443 15.12 4.34 28.00
N GLY A 444 14.18 3.39 27.99
CA GLY A 444 12.81 3.63 27.57
C GLY A 444 12.61 3.57 26.05
N LYS A 445 13.59 3.05 25.30
CA LYS A 445 13.53 2.92 23.83
C LYS A 445 13.16 1.51 23.38
N PRO A 446 12.44 1.35 22.26
CA PRO A 446 12.17 0.04 21.69
C PRO A 446 13.44 -0.57 21.07
N GLU A 447 13.66 -1.85 21.33
CA GLU A 447 14.64 -2.71 20.67
C GLU A 447 13.92 -3.88 20.01
N PHE A 448 14.27 -4.17 18.76
CA PHE A 448 13.58 -5.15 17.94
C PHE A 448 14.41 -6.41 17.71
N ASP A 449 13.74 -7.55 17.65
CA ASP A 449 14.34 -8.82 17.27
C ASP A 449 14.17 -9.05 15.76
N LYS A 450 15.30 -9.11 15.06
CA LYS A 450 15.37 -9.30 13.60
C LYS A 450 14.75 -10.62 13.13
N GLY A 451 14.56 -11.60 14.00
CA GLY A 451 13.94 -12.88 13.67
C GLY A 451 12.45 -12.80 13.34
N TYR A 452 11.78 -11.70 13.68
CA TYR A 452 10.32 -11.56 13.52
C TYR A 452 9.92 -10.66 12.35
N HIS A 453 10.88 -10.12 11.60
CA HIS A 453 10.61 -9.25 10.46
C HIS A 453 11.41 -9.63 9.22
N ALA A 454 10.69 -9.96 8.15
CA ALA A 454 11.22 -10.03 6.80
C ALA A 454 10.84 -8.74 6.05
N SER A 455 11.84 -8.11 5.42
CA SER A 455 11.62 -6.85 4.68
C SER A 455 10.79 -7.08 3.41
N GLY A 456 10.01 -6.08 3.01
CA GLY A 456 9.32 -6.07 1.72
C GLY A 456 10.25 -5.83 0.51
N HIS A 457 11.50 -5.40 0.73
CA HIS A 457 12.38 -4.89 -0.32
C HIS A 457 13.65 -5.73 -0.49
N ALA A 458 14.22 -5.73 -1.69
CA ALA A 458 15.41 -6.47 -2.06
C ALA A 458 16.64 -6.01 -1.26
N SER A 459 17.44 -6.97 -0.79
CA SER A 459 18.75 -6.66 -0.20
C SER A 459 19.72 -6.13 -1.28
N PRO A 460 20.83 -5.48 -0.91
CA PRO A 460 21.87 -5.10 -1.87
C PRO A 460 22.37 -6.28 -2.73
N GLU A 461 22.48 -7.48 -2.14
CA GLU A 461 22.86 -8.70 -2.84
C GLU A 461 21.79 -9.15 -3.84
N ASP A 462 20.51 -9.07 -3.46
CA ASP A 462 19.39 -9.37 -4.36
C ASP A 462 19.30 -8.35 -5.50
N LEU A 463 19.45 -7.07 -5.19
CA LEU A 463 19.50 -5.99 -6.19
C LEU A 463 20.62 -6.24 -7.20
N LYS A 464 21.82 -6.64 -6.73
CA LYS A 464 22.91 -7.05 -7.61
C LYS A 464 22.50 -8.17 -8.56
N LYS A 465 21.98 -9.25 -8.00
CA LYS A 465 21.52 -10.39 -8.79
C LYS A 465 20.45 -10.01 -9.83
N ILE A 466 19.51 -9.15 -9.46
CA ILE A 466 18.44 -8.68 -10.36
C ILE A 466 19.03 -7.82 -11.49
N ILE A 467 19.82 -6.80 -11.15
CA ILE A 467 20.42 -5.86 -12.11
C ILE A 467 21.35 -6.61 -13.07
N ASP A 468 22.21 -7.49 -12.57
CA ASP A 468 23.12 -8.30 -13.38
C ASP A 468 22.38 -9.28 -14.32
N THR A 469 21.18 -9.73 -13.93
CA THR A 469 20.36 -10.60 -14.78
C THR A 469 19.70 -9.82 -15.92
N ILE A 470 19.20 -8.62 -15.62
CA ILE A 470 18.60 -7.70 -16.61
C ILE A 470 19.67 -7.14 -17.54
N ASP A 471 20.87 -6.84 -17.03
CA ASP A 471 21.98 -6.25 -17.76
C ASP A 471 21.62 -4.98 -18.58
N PRO A 472 21.02 -3.94 -17.97
CA PRO A 472 20.59 -2.73 -18.69
C PRO A 472 21.73 -1.75 -19.04
N ASP A 473 21.73 -1.11 -20.19
CA ASP A 473 22.74 -0.10 -20.54
C ASP A 473 22.78 1.06 -19.53
N ILE A 474 21.62 1.43 -18.99
CA ILE A 474 21.44 2.56 -18.07
C ILE A 474 20.63 2.15 -16.84
N ILE A 475 21.10 2.54 -15.66
CA ILE A 475 20.44 2.32 -14.37
C ILE A 475 20.05 3.67 -13.79
N ILE A 476 18.77 3.85 -13.50
CA ILE A 476 18.21 5.02 -12.82
C ILE A 476 17.68 4.57 -11.45
N PRO A 477 18.43 4.80 -10.37
CA PRO A 477 17.96 4.46 -9.03
C PRO A 477 16.85 5.41 -8.58
N VAL A 478 15.79 4.85 -8.02
CA VAL A 478 14.66 5.56 -7.39
C VAL A 478 14.30 4.89 -6.08
N HIS A 479 13.36 5.45 -5.34
CA HIS A 479 12.86 4.89 -4.09
C HIS A 479 14.00 4.57 -3.10
N THR A 480 14.98 5.48 -3.01
CA THR A 480 16.18 5.32 -2.21
C THR A 480 16.68 6.67 -1.72
N ILE A 481 17.30 6.67 -0.54
CA ILE A 481 18.08 7.79 -0.01
C ILE A 481 19.59 7.61 -0.21
N ASN A 482 20.02 6.46 -0.75
CA ASN A 482 21.42 6.12 -1.01
C ASN A 482 21.65 5.74 -2.48
N SER A 483 21.35 6.66 -3.40
CA SER A 483 21.59 6.46 -4.83
C SER A 483 23.08 6.27 -5.18
N MET A 484 23.99 6.75 -4.33
CA MET A 484 25.44 6.58 -4.50
C MET A 484 25.89 5.13 -4.46
N TRP A 485 25.19 4.26 -3.72
CA TRP A 485 25.46 2.81 -3.74
C TRP A 485 25.45 2.25 -5.16
N PHE A 486 24.53 2.72 -6.02
CA PHE A 486 24.48 2.26 -7.40
C PHE A 486 25.71 2.73 -8.19
N THR A 487 26.12 3.99 -8.05
CA THR A 487 27.31 4.53 -8.73
C THR A 487 28.58 3.80 -8.30
N GLU A 488 28.71 3.44 -7.03
CA GLU A 488 29.85 2.68 -6.51
C GLU A 488 29.93 1.27 -7.11
N ASN A 489 28.80 0.65 -7.43
CA ASN A 489 28.74 -0.74 -7.92
C ASN A 489 28.64 -0.85 -9.46
N TYR A 490 28.08 0.14 -10.16
CA TYR A 490 27.83 0.09 -11.61
C TYR A 490 28.38 1.28 -12.41
N GLN A 491 29.05 2.22 -11.75
CA GLN A 491 29.88 3.26 -12.38
C GLN A 491 29.14 4.03 -13.50
N GLU A 492 29.68 4.02 -14.72
CA GLU A 492 29.18 4.77 -15.87
C GLU A 492 27.80 4.35 -16.38
N ARG A 493 27.26 3.20 -15.95
CA ARG A 493 25.88 2.78 -16.28
C ARG A 493 24.85 3.57 -15.48
N VAL A 494 25.22 4.22 -14.38
CA VAL A 494 24.27 4.90 -13.50
C VAL A 494 23.99 6.33 -13.97
N ARG A 495 22.71 6.70 -13.95
CA ARG A 495 22.24 8.08 -14.15
C ARG A 495 21.39 8.48 -12.96
N ILE A 496 21.97 9.31 -12.08
CA ILE A 496 21.22 9.92 -10.97
C ILE A 496 20.39 11.07 -11.55
N VAL A 497 19.07 10.97 -11.43
CA VAL A 497 18.10 12.00 -11.86
C VAL A 497 17.38 12.48 -10.61
N ARG A 498 17.47 13.77 -10.27
CA ARG A 498 16.86 14.29 -9.04
C ARG A 498 15.38 14.59 -9.22
N ASN A 499 14.68 14.83 -8.10
CA ASN A 499 13.29 15.27 -8.14
C ASN A 499 13.16 16.59 -8.93
N GLY A 500 12.24 16.62 -9.90
CA GLY A 500 12.01 17.71 -10.83
C GLY A 500 12.87 17.67 -12.10
N GLU A 501 13.91 16.84 -12.16
CA GLU A 501 14.80 16.74 -13.32
C GLU A 501 14.28 15.76 -14.37
N SER A 502 14.77 15.94 -15.61
CA SER A 502 14.45 15.06 -16.72
C SER A 502 15.69 14.71 -17.54
N ILE A 503 15.71 13.49 -18.07
CA ILE A 503 16.71 13.01 -19.02
C ILE A 503 16.01 12.65 -20.34
N LYS A 504 16.69 12.94 -21.46
CA LYS A 504 16.24 12.58 -22.81
C LYS A 504 17.21 11.56 -23.39
N PHE A 505 16.63 10.56 -24.04
CA PHE A 505 17.31 9.53 -24.80
C PHE A 505 16.96 9.69 -26.27
#